data_AF-A0A2I0PID9-F1
#
_entry.id   AF-A0A2I0PID9-F1
#
_cell.length_a   1.000
_cell.length_b   1.000
_cell.length_c   1.000
_cell.angle_alpha   90.00
_cell.angle_beta   90.00
_cell.angle_gamma   90.00
#
_symmetry.space_group_name_H-M   'P 1'
#
loop_
_entity.id
_entity.type
_entity.pdbx_description
1 polymer ?
#
loop_
_entity_poly.entity_id
_entity_poly.type
_entity_poly.pdbx_seq_one_letter_code
_entity_poly.pdbx_strand_id
1 'polypeptide(L)'
;MFTYDEYFCRACHRKFTDQNALDAPSSHKPEIYVVGLPKIGITLVLSFIGVGLGQFYNGDTTKGILFFLSFLLISFGYIATPYNSQIFLGIWIVAIIEALYTSRKISRCERSYAGISYPFYAELGLLALVAGLHILTGEPNMVYLAKLFPAVALGMG
;
A
#
# COMPACT_ATOMS: atom_id res chain seq x y z
N MET A 1 6.23 -7.51 14.27
CA MET A 1 7.41 -7.48 13.37
C MET A 1 8.25 -6.29 13.83
N PHE A 2 9.42 -6.53 14.39
CA PHE A 2 10.26 -5.48 14.97
C PHE A 2 11.08 -4.82 13.86
N THR A 3 10.86 -3.53 13.62
CA THR A 3 11.79 -2.70 12.85
C THR A 3 13.01 -2.46 13.71
N TYR A 4 14.17 -3.01 13.32
CA TYR A 4 15.43 -2.70 13.98
C TYR A 4 16.05 -1.49 13.29
N ASP A 5 16.42 -0.48 14.08
CA ASP A 5 17.21 0.65 13.60
C ASP A 5 18.66 0.18 13.42
N GLU A 6 19.15 0.13 12.19
CA GLU A 6 20.57 -0.13 11.91
C GLU A 6 21.36 1.18 11.98
N TYR A 7 22.41 1.20 12.80
CA TYR A 7 23.32 2.33 12.94
C TYR A 7 24.63 2.08 12.19
N PHE A 8 25.11 3.08 11.44
CA PHE A 8 26.36 3.00 10.69
C PHE A 8 27.42 3.99 11.21
N CYS A 9 28.59 3.47 11.55
CA CYS A 9 29.73 4.28 11.99
C CYS A 9 30.62 4.65 10.80
N ARG A 10 30.70 5.94 10.46
CA ARG A 10 31.54 6.41 9.34
C ARG A 10 33.04 6.28 9.59
N ALA A 11 33.48 6.33 10.84
CA ALA A 11 34.91 6.20 11.17
C ALA A 11 35.40 4.74 11.08
N CYS A 12 34.52 3.80 11.43
CA CYS A 12 34.88 2.40 11.61
C CYS A 12 34.22 1.45 10.60
N HIS A 13 33.37 1.98 9.70
CA HIS A 13 32.69 1.24 8.62
C HIS A 13 31.97 -0.04 9.09
N ARG A 14 31.59 -0.10 10.38
CA ARG A 14 30.84 -1.21 10.98
C ARG A 14 29.38 -0.84 11.13
N LYS A 15 28.53 -1.85 10.94
CA LYS A 15 27.09 -1.82 11.18
C LYS A 15 26.82 -2.29 12.61
N PHE A 16 25.90 -1.62 13.29
CA PHE A 16 25.49 -1.96 14.64
C PHE A 16 23.96 -2.01 14.72
N THR A 17 23.46 -2.93 15.52
CA THR A 17 22.02 -3.14 15.77
C THR A 17 21.60 -2.69 17.17
N ASP A 18 22.55 -2.29 18.02
CA ASP A 18 22.32 -1.87 19.40
C ASP A 18 22.88 -0.46 19.59
N GLN A 19 22.01 0.46 20.02
CA GLN A 19 22.36 1.86 20.28
C GLN A 19 23.31 2.00 21.47
N ASN A 20 23.29 1.06 22.41
CA ASN A 20 24.16 1.07 23.59
C ASN A 20 25.60 0.65 23.27
N ALA A 21 25.86 0.12 22.06
CA ALA A 21 27.23 -0.15 21.58
C ALA A 21 27.95 1.11 21.08
N LEU A 22 27.30 2.28 21.11
CA LEU A 22 27.87 3.58 20.77
C LEU A 22 28.65 4.16 21.97
N ASP A 23 29.73 3.50 22.38
CA ASP A 23 30.66 4.02 23.41
C ASP A 23 31.53 5.21 22.92
N ALA A 24 31.24 5.76 21.74
CA ALA A 24 31.92 6.95 21.23
C ALA A 24 30.98 8.16 21.33
N PRO A 25 31.35 9.24 22.05
CA PRO A 25 30.57 10.47 22.13
C PRO A 25 30.66 11.20 20.79
N SER A 26 29.83 10.77 19.84
CA SER A 26 29.63 11.46 18.57
C SER A 26 28.61 12.58 18.79
N SER A 27 29.00 13.82 18.55
CA SER A 27 28.08 14.98 18.54
C SER A 27 27.07 14.92 17.40
N HIS A 28 27.21 13.96 16.48
CA HIS A 28 26.29 13.74 15.40
C HIS A 28 25.21 12.75 15.83
N LYS A 29 23.96 13.20 15.71
CA LYS A 29 22.78 12.34 15.88
C LYS A 29 22.94 11.14 14.94
N PRO A 30 22.80 9.89 15.42
CA PRO A 30 22.94 8.72 14.56
C PRO A 30 21.96 8.83 13.39
N GLU A 31 22.46 8.65 12.16
CA GLU A 31 21.61 8.51 10.99
C GLU A 31 20.91 7.15 11.08
N ILE A 32 19.62 7.19 11.39
CA ILE A 32 18.76 6.00 11.42
C ILE A 32 18.46 5.63 9.96
N TYR A 33 18.96 4.49 9.50
CA TYR A 33 18.58 3.94 8.20
C TYR A 33 17.45 2.94 8.43
N VAL A 34 16.21 3.33 8.11
CA VAL A 34 15.07 2.40 8.15
C VAL A 34 15.21 1.45 6.96
N VAL A 35 15.72 0.24 7.22
CA VAL A 35 15.79 -0.83 6.22
C VAL A 35 14.36 -1.30 5.92
N GLY A 36 13.91 -1.15 4.66
CA GLY A 36 12.58 -1.63 4.23
C GLY A 36 11.52 -0.56 3.99
N LEU A 37 11.90 0.68 3.69
CA LEU A 37 10.96 1.74 3.30
C LEU A 37 10.15 1.36 2.03
N PRO A 38 8.85 1.70 1.96
CA PRO A 38 8.01 1.40 0.82
C PRO A 38 8.49 2.15 -0.42
N LYS A 39 8.88 1.40 -1.46
CA LYS A 39 9.26 1.95 -2.77
C LYS A 39 8.05 2.52 -3.50
N ILE A 40 8.15 3.77 -3.95
CA ILE A 40 7.10 4.48 -4.70
C ILE A 40 6.58 3.68 -5.90
N GLY A 41 7.48 3.03 -6.66
CA GLY A 41 7.08 2.21 -7.81
C GLY A 41 6.22 1.00 -7.44
N ILE A 42 6.52 0.35 -6.31
CA ILE A 42 5.72 -0.79 -5.82
C ILE A 42 4.36 -0.28 -5.34
N THR A 43 4.32 0.84 -4.61
CA THR A 43 3.08 1.49 -4.19
C THR A 43 2.18 1.80 -5.38
N LEU A 44 2.73 2.33 -6.48
CA LEU A 44 1.98 2.62 -7.70
C LEU A 44 1.32 1.36 -8.28
N VAL A 45 2.11 0.29 -8.47
CA VAL A 45 1.63 -0.97 -9.05
C VAL A 45 0.54 -1.58 -8.16
N LEU A 46 0.74 -1.60 -6.86
CA LEU A 46 -0.23 -2.11 -5.89
C LEU A 46 -1.55 -1.31 -5.93
N SER A 47 -1.48 0.02 -5.93
CA SER A 47 -2.66 0.87 -6.04
C SER A 47 -3.39 0.74 -7.38
N PHE A 48 -2.68 0.33 -8.44
CA PHE A 48 -3.29 0.07 -9.74
C PHE A 48 -4.01 -1.30 -9.76
N ILE A 49 -3.47 -2.31 -9.09
CA ILE A 49 -4.06 -3.65 -9.00
C ILE A 49 -5.34 -3.64 -8.15
N GLY A 50 -5.33 -2.95 -7.00
CA GLY A 50 -6.43 -2.95 -6.05
C GLY A 50 -6.54 -1.65 -5.26
N VAL A 51 -7.76 -1.33 -4.84
CA VAL A 51 -8.05 -0.10 -4.09
C VAL A 51 -7.81 -0.30 -2.61
N GLY A 52 -6.72 0.26 -2.08
CA GLY A 52 -6.34 0.13 -0.67
C GLY A 52 -4.99 -0.56 -0.46
N LEU A 53 -4.58 -1.43 -1.40
CA LEU A 53 -3.29 -2.13 -1.34
C LEU A 53 -2.09 -1.18 -1.15
N GLY A 54 -2.05 -0.06 -1.88
CA GLY A 54 -0.96 0.91 -1.74
C GLY A 54 -0.92 1.58 -0.36
N GLN A 55 -2.07 1.88 0.23
CA GLN A 55 -2.18 2.38 1.60
C GLN A 55 -1.70 1.34 2.61
N PHE A 56 -2.14 0.09 2.47
CA PHE A 56 -1.75 -0.99 3.38
C PHE A 56 -0.26 -1.32 3.29
N TYR A 57 0.32 -1.27 2.09
CA TYR A 57 1.76 -1.40 1.88
C TYR A 57 2.56 -0.26 2.55
N ASN A 58 2.02 0.96 2.51
CA ASN A 58 2.59 2.11 3.20
C ASN A 58 2.32 2.14 4.71
N GLY A 59 1.61 1.16 5.27
CA GLY A 59 1.29 1.09 6.70
C GLY A 59 0.13 1.99 7.14
N ASP A 60 -0.63 2.58 6.21
CA ASP A 60 -1.76 3.46 6.51
C ASP A 60 -3.08 2.67 6.51
N THR A 61 -3.27 1.87 7.56
CA THR A 61 -4.42 0.94 7.68
C THR A 61 -5.76 1.65 7.62
N THR A 62 -5.92 2.76 8.34
CA THR A 62 -7.21 3.45 8.45
C THR A 62 -7.67 4.00 7.10
N LYS A 63 -6.77 4.65 6.35
CA LYS A 63 -7.10 5.15 5.02
C LYS A 63 -7.32 4.03 4.02
N GLY A 64 -6.50 2.96 4.09
CA GLY A 64 -6.69 1.80 3.23
C GLY A 64 -8.08 1.17 3.42
N ILE A 65 -8.51 0.97 4.66
CA ILE A 65 -9.86 0.46 4.97
C ILE A 65 -10.93 1.42 4.43
N LEU A 66 -10.76 2.72 4.64
CA LEU A 66 -11.74 3.72 4.18
C LEU A 66 -11.89 3.69 2.65
N PHE A 67 -10.78 3.69 1.92
CA PHE A 67 -10.81 3.63 0.45
C PHE A 67 -11.37 2.30 -0.05
N PHE A 68 -10.93 1.18 0.52
CA PHE A 68 -11.40 -0.15 0.15
C PHE A 68 -12.91 -0.32 0.39
N LEU A 69 -13.41 0.05 1.57
CA LEU A 69 -14.85 -0.05 1.87
C LEU A 69 -15.69 0.90 1.02
N SER A 70 -15.24 2.14 0.85
CA SER A 70 -15.94 3.11 -0.01
C SER A 70 -16.02 2.61 -1.46
N PHE A 71 -14.94 2.01 -1.95
CA PHE A 71 -14.90 1.39 -3.26
C PHE A 71 -15.86 0.21 -3.38
N LEU A 72 -15.90 -0.70 -2.40
CA LEU A 72 -16.83 -1.83 -2.38
C LEU A 72 -18.30 -1.39 -2.36
N LEU A 73 -18.64 -0.37 -1.57
CA LEU A 73 -20.01 0.16 -1.50
C LEU A 73 -20.50 0.65 -2.86
N ILE A 74 -19.65 1.37 -3.59
CA ILE A 74 -19.96 1.91 -4.91
C ILE A 74 -20.01 0.79 -5.95
N SER A 75 -18.99 -0.07 -5.95
CA SER A 75 -18.83 -1.14 -6.94
C SER A 75 -19.93 -2.19 -6.90
N PHE A 76 -20.43 -2.54 -5.71
CA PHE A 76 -21.55 -3.47 -5.54
C PHE A 76 -22.93 -2.79 -5.57
N GLY A 77 -22.98 -1.48 -5.80
CA GLY A 77 -24.23 -0.74 -5.98
C GLY A 77 -25.02 -0.53 -4.68
N TYR A 78 -24.38 -0.59 -3.51
CA TYR A 78 -25.00 -0.26 -2.23
C TYR A 78 -25.37 1.24 -2.14
N ILE A 79 -24.76 2.08 -2.98
CA ILE A 79 -25.10 3.49 -3.15
C ILE A 79 -25.63 3.68 -4.57
N ALA A 80 -26.94 3.89 -4.69
CA ALA A 80 -27.59 4.16 -5.97
C ALA A 80 -27.44 5.64 -6.34
N THR A 81 -26.65 5.93 -7.38
CA THR A 81 -26.41 7.28 -7.88
C THR A 81 -26.22 7.25 -9.40
N PRO A 82 -26.70 8.25 -10.16
CA PRO A 82 -26.47 8.32 -11.60
C PRO A 82 -24.99 8.51 -11.96
N TYR A 83 -24.15 8.89 -10.98
CA TYR A 83 -22.71 9.13 -11.16
C TYR A 83 -21.83 7.97 -10.69
N ASN A 84 -22.36 6.74 -10.64
CA ASN A 84 -21.68 5.60 -10.03
C ASN A 84 -20.31 5.33 -10.69
N SER A 85 -20.23 5.33 -12.02
CA SER A 85 -18.97 5.09 -12.74
C SER A 85 -17.92 6.18 -12.50
N GLN A 86 -18.33 7.45 -12.42
CA GLN A 86 -17.42 8.56 -12.12
C GLN A 86 -16.91 8.49 -10.68
N ILE A 87 -17.78 8.13 -9.73
CA ILE A 87 -17.39 7.98 -8.32
C ILE A 87 -16.47 6.77 -8.15
N PHE A 88 -16.75 5.66 -8.83
CA PHE A 88 -15.90 4.47 -8.84
C PHE A 88 -14.47 4.81 -9.29
N LEU A 89 -14.32 5.45 -10.45
CA LEU A 89 -13.01 5.88 -10.97
C LEU A 89 -12.38 6.98 -10.10
N GLY A 90 -13.20 7.91 -9.59
CA GLY A 90 -12.76 8.99 -8.71
C GLY A 90 -12.14 8.48 -7.41
N ILE A 91 -12.80 7.54 -6.73
CA ILE A 91 -12.26 6.92 -5.51
C ILE A 91 -10.94 6.22 -5.80
N TRP A 92 -10.86 5.47 -6.90
CA TRP A 92 -9.65 4.76 -7.28
C TRP A 92 -8.47 5.70 -7.57
N ILE A 93 -8.70 6.77 -8.35
CA ILE A 93 -7.66 7.77 -8.66
C ILE A 93 -7.21 8.49 -7.39
N VAL A 94 -8.14 8.90 -6.53
CA VAL A 94 -7.81 9.54 -5.25
C VAL A 94 -7.01 8.60 -4.35
N ALA A 95 -7.36 7.32 -4.29
CA ALA A 95 -6.61 6.32 -3.55
C ALA A 95 -5.17 6.16 -4.09
N ILE A 96 -4.96 6.14 -5.42
CA ILE A 96 -3.62 6.12 -6.01
C ILE A 96 -2.82 7.36 -5.59
N ILE A 97 -3.40 8.56 -5.75
CA ILE A 97 -2.73 9.82 -5.42
C ILE A 97 -2.33 9.85 -3.94
N GLU A 98 -3.23 9.45 -3.05
CA GLU A 98 -2.98 9.43 -1.61
C GLU A 98 -1.87 8.42 -1.25
N ALA A 99 -1.90 7.22 -1.84
CA ALA A 99 -0.86 6.23 -1.60
C ALA A 99 0.52 6.72 -2.06
N LEU A 100 0.60 7.35 -3.24
CA LEU A 100 1.86 7.92 -3.73
C LEU A 100 2.36 9.07 -2.85
N TYR A 101 1.45 9.93 -2.41
CA TYR A 101 1.77 11.04 -1.51
C TYR A 101 2.35 10.53 -0.19
N THR A 102 1.69 9.53 0.42
CA THR A 102 2.16 8.93 1.67
C THR A 102 3.49 8.20 1.49
N SER A 103 3.67 7.43 0.40
CA SER A 103 4.96 6.77 0.09
C SER A 103 6.11 7.77 -0.09
N ARG A 104 5.87 8.91 -0.74
CA ARG A 104 6.86 10.00 -0.89
C ARG A 104 7.25 10.60 0.45
N LYS A 105 6.29 10.87 1.33
CA LYS A 105 6.57 11.38 2.68
C LYS A 105 7.41 10.42 3.50
N ILE A 106 7.08 9.13 3.44
CA ILE A 106 7.84 8.08 4.11
C ILE A 106 9.27 8.01 3.54
N SER A 107 9.42 8.05 2.21
CA SER A 107 10.73 8.02 1.53
C SER A 107 11.61 9.23 1.87
N ARG A 108 11.01 10.37 2.23
CA ARG A 108 11.70 11.59 2.67
C ARG A 108 11.89 11.65 4.19
N CYS A 109 11.53 10.59 4.93
CA CYS A 109 11.55 10.55 6.39
C CYS A 109 10.71 11.66 7.05
N GLU A 110 9.73 12.22 6.34
CA GLU A 110 8.79 13.22 6.87
C GLU A 110 7.67 12.58 7.71
N ARG A 111 7.51 11.24 7.61
CA ARG A 111 6.50 10.46 8.32
C ARG A 111 7.10 9.12 8.77
N SER A 112 6.82 8.73 10.00
CA SER A 112 7.21 7.41 10.52
C SER A 112 6.50 6.28 9.79
N TYR A 113 7.22 5.18 9.55
CA TYR A 113 6.70 3.98 8.89
C TYR A 113 6.61 2.83 9.88
N ALA A 114 5.39 2.30 10.07
CA ALA A 114 5.11 1.21 11.01
C ALA A 114 5.24 -0.19 10.37
N GLY A 115 5.60 -0.28 9.09
CA GLY A 115 5.59 -1.52 8.33
C GLY A 115 4.31 -1.75 7.53
N ILE A 116 4.27 -2.84 6.77
CA ILE A 116 3.11 -3.26 5.98
C ILE A 116 1.98 -3.73 6.91
N SER A 117 0.76 -3.23 6.69
CA SER A 117 -0.40 -3.57 7.50
C SER A 117 -0.95 -4.97 7.19
N TYR A 118 -1.49 -5.70 8.20
CA TYR A 118 -2.10 -7.02 7.98
C TYR A 118 -3.21 -7.07 6.90
N PRO A 119 -4.10 -6.07 6.77
CA PRO A 119 -5.10 -6.06 5.70
C PRO A 119 -4.52 -6.11 4.29
N PHE A 120 -3.25 -5.73 4.10
CA PHE A 120 -2.53 -5.91 2.84
C PHE A 120 -2.59 -7.36 2.36
N TYR A 121 -2.20 -8.30 3.22
CA TYR A 121 -2.14 -9.71 2.88
C TYR A 121 -3.52 -10.31 2.69
N ALA A 122 -4.51 -9.85 3.46
CA ALA A 122 -5.89 -10.28 3.33
C ALA A 122 -6.49 -9.84 1.98
N GLU A 123 -6.33 -8.57 1.62
CA GLU A 123 -6.81 -8.04 0.34
C GLU A 123 -6.08 -8.71 -0.83
N LEU A 124 -4.75 -8.82 -0.76
CA LEU A 124 -3.96 -9.47 -1.80
C LEU A 124 -4.35 -10.94 -2.00
N GLY A 125 -4.56 -11.68 -0.89
CA GLY A 125 -5.03 -13.06 -0.92
C GLY A 125 -6.43 -13.19 -1.54
N LEU A 126 -7.35 -12.29 -1.20
CA LEU A 126 -8.69 -12.24 -1.79
C LEU A 126 -8.64 -11.98 -3.30
N LEU A 127 -7.87 -10.97 -3.74
CA LEU A 127 -7.74 -10.64 -5.15
C LEU A 127 -7.09 -11.79 -5.94
N ALA A 128 -6.04 -12.41 -5.38
CA ALA A 128 -5.39 -13.57 -5.99
C ALA A 128 -6.34 -14.78 -6.09
N LEU A 129 -7.16 -15.02 -5.07
CA LEU A 129 -8.16 -16.09 -5.07
C LEU A 129 -9.21 -15.86 -6.17
N VAL A 130 -9.75 -14.64 -6.27
CA VAL A 130 -10.77 -14.29 -7.29
C VAL A 130 -10.20 -14.40 -8.70
N ALA A 131 -8.99 -13.87 -8.93
CA ALA A 131 -8.32 -13.98 -10.22
C ALA A 131 -8.00 -15.44 -10.57
N GLY A 132 -7.51 -16.22 -9.59
CA GLY A 132 -7.25 -17.65 -9.75
C GLY A 132 -8.51 -18.45 -10.08
N LEU A 133 -9.63 -18.17 -9.40
CA LEU A 133 -10.92 -18.79 -9.69
C LEU A 133 -11.33 -18.56 -11.15
N HIS A 134 -11.20 -17.32 -11.62
CA HIS A 134 -11.53 -16.95 -12.99
C HIS A 134 -10.66 -17.67 -14.01
N ILE A 135 -9.34 -17.73 -13.78
CA ILE A 135 -8.41 -18.41 -14.68
C ILE A 135 -8.70 -19.92 -14.76
N LEU A 136 -9.09 -20.53 -13.63
CA LEU A 136 -9.31 -21.99 -13.55
C LEU A 136 -10.69 -22.44 -14.01
N THR A 137 -11.73 -21.64 -13.76
CA THR A 137 -13.13 -22.06 -13.97
C THR A 137 -13.88 -21.19 -14.98
N GLY A 138 -13.34 -20.03 -15.36
CA GLY A 138 -14.04 -18.99 -16.10
C GLY A 138 -14.96 -18.13 -15.23
N GLU A 139 -15.17 -18.49 -13.97
CA GLU A 139 -15.97 -17.77 -12.99
C GLU A 139 -15.08 -17.12 -11.91
N PRO A 140 -15.35 -15.88 -11.45
CA PRO A 140 -16.49 -15.06 -11.84
C PRO A 140 -16.24 -14.37 -13.19
N ASN A 141 -17.30 -14.07 -13.93
CA ASN A 141 -17.18 -13.44 -15.24
C ASN A 141 -16.45 -12.07 -15.23
N MET A 142 -16.07 -11.58 -16.41
CA MET A 142 -15.33 -10.32 -16.57
C MET A 142 -16.06 -9.11 -15.98
N VAL A 143 -17.40 -9.10 -16.03
CA VAL A 143 -18.22 -8.02 -15.45
C VAL A 143 -18.08 -7.99 -13.93
N TYR A 144 -18.04 -9.15 -13.28
CA TYR A 144 -17.80 -9.23 -11.84
C TYR A 144 -16.35 -8.89 -11.49
N LEU A 145 -15.38 -9.33 -12.29
CA LEU A 145 -13.98 -8.93 -12.10
C LEU A 145 -13.81 -7.41 -12.18
N ALA A 146 -14.45 -6.74 -13.14
CA ALA A 146 -14.43 -5.29 -13.27
C ALA A 146 -14.91 -4.55 -12.01
N LYS A 147 -15.76 -5.18 -11.18
CA LYS A 147 -16.19 -4.62 -9.90
C LYS A 147 -15.06 -4.62 -8.86
N LEU A 148 -14.17 -5.59 -8.88
CA LEU A 148 -13.09 -5.71 -7.89
C LEU A 148 -11.76 -5.11 -8.41
N PHE A 149 -11.56 -5.13 -9.71
CA PHE A 149 -10.34 -4.69 -10.39
C PHE A 149 -10.65 -3.50 -11.31
N PRO A 150 -10.39 -2.25 -10.88
CA PRO A 150 -10.65 -1.07 -11.69
C PRO A 150 -9.92 -1.09 -13.05
N ALA A 151 -8.72 -1.66 -13.09
CA ALA A 151 -7.95 -1.82 -14.33
C ALA A 151 -8.68 -2.73 -15.35
N VAL A 152 -9.39 -3.76 -14.88
CA VAL A 152 -10.21 -4.62 -15.74
C VAL A 152 -11.41 -3.84 -16.26
N ALA A 153 -12.05 -3.04 -15.41
CA ALA A 153 -13.16 -2.17 -15.81
C ALA A 153 -12.75 -1.18 -16.93
N LEU A 154 -11.55 -0.60 -16.86
CA LEU A 154 -11.03 0.27 -17.92
C LEU A 154 -10.81 -0.46 -19.25
N GLY A 155 -10.35 -1.72 -19.21
CA GLY A 155 -10.08 -2.50 -20.42
C GLY A 155 -11.34 -3.05 -21.11
N MET A 156 -12.49 -2.99 -20.44
CA MET A 156 -13.79 -3.41 -20.98
C MET A 156 -14.60 -2.27 -21.62
N GLY A 157 -14.15 -1.02 -21.47
CA GLY A 157 -14.80 0.18 -21.98
C GLY A 157 -14.44 0.51 -23.43
#